data_AF-A0A5P0XZY6-F1
#
_entry.id   AF-A0A5P0XZY6-F1
#
_cell.length_a   1.000
_cell.length_b   1.000
_cell.length_c   1.000
_cell.angle_alpha   90.00
_cell.angle_beta   90.00
_cell.angle_gamma   90.00
#
_symmetry.space_group_name_H-M   'P 1'
#
loop_
_entity.id
_entity.type
_entity.pdbx_description
1 polymer ?
#
loop_
_entity_poly.entity_id
_entity_poly.type
_entity_poly.pdbx_seq_one_letter_code
_entity_poly.pdbx_strand_id
1 'polypeptide(L)'
;MRKSFFYMVVFTLLLVLGISSCGKPELKKIRGIVKNVRIDDDTLKNLTVMDGEDSIVFNLNEVRYNNGVMLPNDSVIVDYIDGKNDTARALVVTVLPKNAVTINPEDNQSKKLITAPIKSN
;
A
#
# COMPACT_ATOMS: atom_id res chain seq x y z
N MET A 1 -17.45 -17.68 53.57
CA MET A 1 -16.23 -17.63 52.71
C MET A 1 -16.48 -18.00 51.24
N ARG A 2 -17.32 -19.01 50.94
CA ARG A 2 -17.54 -19.51 49.56
C ARG A 2 -18.12 -18.49 48.56
N LYS A 3 -19.02 -17.59 48.98
CA LYS A 3 -19.59 -16.54 48.12
C LYS A 3 -18.56 -15.45 47.73
N SER A 4 -17.73 -15.03 48.68
CA SER A 4 -16.67 -14.02 48.45
C SER A 4 -15.59 -14.52 47.49
N PHE A 5 -15.26 -15.81 47.56
CA PHE A 5 -14.32 -16.44 46.63
C PHE A 5 -14.85 -16.46 45.19
N PHE A 6 -16.15 -16.77 45.02
CA PHE A 6 -16.79 -16.72 43.69
C PHE A 6 -16.78 -15.30 43.10
N TYR A 7 -17.05 -14.27 43.90
CA TYR A 7 -16.98 -12.88 43.42
C TYR A 7 -15.56 -12.48 43.00
N MET A 8 -14.54 -12.91 43.75
CA MET A 8 -13.14 -12.63 43.40
C MET A 8 -12.75 -13.30 42.07
N VAL A 9 -13.14 -14.57 41.86
CA VAL A 9 -12.84 -15.30 40.62
C VAL A 9 -13.53 -14.65 39.41
N VAL A 10 -14.81 -14.29 39.54
CA VAL A 10 -15.56 -13.62 38.45
C VAL A 10 -14.97 -12.25 38.12
N PHE A 11 -14.58 -11.47 39.13
CA PHE A 11 -13.96 -10.16 38.92
C PHE A 11 -12.59 -10.28 38.25
N THR A 12 -11.81 -11.28 38.63
CA THR A 12 -10.50 -11.56 38.01
C THR A 12 -10.67 -12.00 36.55
N LEU A 13 -11.68 -12.82 36.25
CA LEU A 13 -11.99 -13.24 34.88
C LEU A 13 -12.40 -12.05 33.99
N LEU A 14 -13.23 -11.14 34.51
CA LEU A 14 -13.63 -9.92 33.79
C LEU A 14 -12.44 -8.99 33.51
N LEU A 15 -11.49 -8.88 34.45
CA LEU A 15 -10.26 -8.11 34.24
C LEU A 15 -9.38 -8.71 33.15
N VAL A 16 -9.22 -10.03 33.11
CA VAL A 16 -8.43 -10.73 32.08
C VAL A 16 -9.06 -10.59 30.69
N LEU A 17 -10.39 -10.64 30.61
CA LEU A 17 -11.12 -10.41 29.36
C LEU A 17 -11.04 -8.94 28.89
N GLY A 18 -10.99 -7.98 29.83
CA GLY A 18 -10.87 -6.55 29.53
C GLY A 18 -9.52 -6.15 28.92
N ILE A 19 -8.42 -6.80 29.31
CA ILE A 19 -7.07 -6.49 28.80
C ILE A 19 -6.72 -7.22 27.49
N SER A 20 -7.47 -8.26 27.12
CA SER A 20 -7.25 -9.01 25.87
C SER A 20 -8.07 -8.48 24.69
N SER A 21 -8.95 -7.51 24.92
CA SER A 21 -9.80 -6.91 23.88
C SER A 21 -9.23 -5.58 23.35
N CYS A 22 -8.02 -5.62 22.78
CA CYS A 22 -7.57 -4.66 21.74
C CYS A 22 -6.21 -5.12 21.21
N GLY A 23 -6.23 -6.07 20.26
CA GLY A 23 -5.02 -6.38 19.51
C GLY A 23 -4.59 -5.12 18.75
N LYS A 24 -3.46 -4.54 19.12
CA LYS A 24 -2.91 -3.42 18.36
C LYS A 24 -2.62 -3.90 16.94
N PRO A 25 -2.95 -3.11 15.89
CA PRO A 25 -2.64 -3.49 14.54
C PRO A 25 -1.12 -3.67 14.40
N GLU A 26 -0.70 -4.84 13.93
CA GLU A 26 0.70 -5.17 13.73
C GLU A 26 1.20 -4.51 12.44
N LEU A 27 2.33 -3.81 12.54
CA LEU A 27 2.98 -3.19 11.40
C LEU A 27 3.69 -4.26 10.56
N LYS A 28 3.26 -4.39 9.31
CA LYS A 28 3.81 -5.31 8.33
C LYS A 28 4.51 -4.53 7.22
N LYS A 29 5.41 -5.20 6.51
CA LYS A 29 6.19 -4.61 5.42
C LYS A 29 6.29 -5.57 4.26
N ILE A 30 6.09 -5.07 3.04
CA ILE A 30 6.27 -5.83 1.81
C ILE A 30 7.09 -5.02 0.81
N ARG A 31 7.86 -5.71 -0.01
CA ARG A 31 8.53 -5.15 -1.19
C ARG A 31 8.01 -5.88 -2.40
N GLY A 32 7.61 -5.15 -3.43
CA GLY A 32 7.06 -5.78 -4.62
C GLY A 32 6.91 -4.82 -5.80
N ILE A 33 6.26 -5.31 -6.84
CA ILE A 33 6.01 -4.57 -8.08
C ILE A 33 4.56 -4.12 -8.12
N VAL A 34 4.33 -2.86 -8.49
CA VAL A 34 2.99 -2.32 -8.69
C VAL A 34 2.36 -2.96 -9.92
N LYS A 35 1.25 -3.68 -9.72
CA LYS A 35 0.46 -4.27 -10.80
C LYS A 35 -0.58 -3.29 -11.33
N ASN A 36 -1.29 -2.63 -10.42
CA ASN A 36 -2.38 -1.71 -10.75
C ASN A 36 -2.51 -0.63 -9.68
N VAL A 37 -2.90 0.57 -10.11
CA VAL A 37 -3.27 1.69 -9.23
C VAL A 37 -4.67 2.14 -9.65
N ARG A 38 -5.65 1.97 -8.76
CA ARG A 38 -7.02 2.44 -9.00
C ARG A 38 -7.12 3.90 -8.64
N ILE A 39 -7.44 4.71 -9.64
CA ILE A 39 -7.66 6.14 -9.53
C ILE A 39 -9.15 6.40 -9.68
N ASP A 40 -9.69 7.27 -8.84
CA ASP A 40 -11.06 7.74 -8.89
C ASP A 40 -11.01 9.27 -8.88
N ASP A 41 -11.38 9.87 -10.01
CA ASP A 41 -11.06 11.26 -10.37
C ASP A 41 -9.57 11.58 -10.17
N ASP A 42 -9.25 12.43 -9.19
CA ASP A 42 -7.87 12.83 -8.86
C ASP A 42 -7.32 12.12 -7.60
N THR A 43 -8.06 11.14 -7.06
CA THR A 43 -7.69 10.45 -5.82
C THR A 43 -7.25 9.00 -6.08
N LEU A 44 -6.05 8.66 -5.60
CA LEU A 44 -5.59 7.27 -5.57
C LEU A 44 -6.35 6.51 -4.47
N LYS A 45 -7.12 5.49 -4.86
CA LYS A 45 -7.95 4.71 -3.92
C LYS A 45 -7.25 3.44 -3.47
N ASN A 46 -6.80 2.64 -4.43
CA ASN A 46 -6.22 1.33 -4.16
C ASN A 46 -4.93 1.11 -4.94
N LEU A 47 -4.02 0.33 -4.35
CA LEU A 47 -2.78 -0.13 -4.95
C LEU A 47 -2.75 -1.65 -4.91
N THR A 48 -2.45 -2.31 -6.02
CA THR A 48 -2.16 -3.74 -6.04
C THR A 48 -0.66 -3.96 -6.22
N VAL A 49 -0.02 -4.61 -5.25
CA VAL A 49 1.40 -4.97 -5.31
C VAL A 49 1.53 -6.48 -5.44
N MET A 50 2.40 -6.93 -6.34
CA MET A 50 2.79 -8.33 -6.47
C MET A 50 4.11 -8.60 -5.76
N ASP A 51 4.18 -9.71 -5.05
CA ASP A 51 5.39 -10.29 -4.49
C ASP A 51 5.45 -11.76 -4.91
N GLY A 52 6.30 -12.06 -5.91
CA GLY A 52 6.27 -13.35 -6.58
C GLY A 52 4.95 -13.60 -7.33
N GLU A 53 4.26 -14.69 -6.98
CA GLU A 53 2.96 -15.08 -7.56
C GLU A 53 1.77 -14.48 -6.79
N ASP A 54 1.99 -14.04 -5.56
CA ASP A 54 0.96 -13.47 -4.70
C ASP A 54 0.75 -11.98 -4.98
N SER A 55 -0.45 -11.50 -4.66
CA SER A 55 -0.75 -10.07 -4.75
C SER A 55 -1.58 -9.59 -3.57
N ILE A 56 -1.29 -8.38 -3.09
CA ILE A 56 -2.02 -7.73 -2.02
C ILE A 56 -2.63 -6.44 -2.53
N VAL A 57 -3.90 -6.21 -2.18
CA VAL A 57 -4.60 -4.96 -2.46
C VAL A 57 -4.55 -4.07 -1.22
N PHE A 58 -4.00 -2.88 -1.40
CA PHE A 58 -3.87 -1.86 -0.38
C PHE A 58 -4.89 -0.75 -0.60
N ASN A 59 -5.60 -0.38 0.45
CA ASN A 59 -6.31 0.88 0.54
C ASN A 59 -5.30 2.01 0.81
N LEU A 60 -5.39 3.09 0.03
CA LEU A 60 -4.47 4.23 0.06
C LEU A 60 -5.02 5.45 0.83
N ASN A 61 -6.15 5.31 1.53
CA ASN A 61 -6.70 6.38 2.34
C ASN A 61 -5.70 6.78 3.45
N GLU A 62 -5.33 8.06 3.47
CA GLU A 62 -4.38 8.65 4.44
C GLU A 62 -2.96 8.07 4.35
N VAL A 63 -2.57 7.50 3.21
CA VAL A 63 -1.21 7.00 3.01
C VAL A 63 -0.22 8.14 2.82
N ARG A 64 1.00 7.97 3.33
CA ARG A 64 2.12 8.84 3.02
C ARG A 64 2.93 8.28 1.86
N TYR A 65 3.26 9.16 0.90
CA TYR A 65 4.12 8.82 -0.23
C TYR A 65 5.54 9.30 0.00
N ASN A 66 6.52 8.42 -0.23
CA ASN A 66 7.93 8.74 -0.26
C ASN A 66 8.48 8.51 -1.66
N ASN A 67 9.32 9.43 -2.14
CA ASN A 67 9.93 9.42 -3.48
C ASN A 67 8.94 9.47 -4.65
N GLY A 68 7.81 10.16 -4.45
CA GLY A 68 6.82 10.41 -5.50
C GLY A 68 5.66 9.42 -5.51
N VAL A 69 4.91 9.42 -6.62
CA VAL A 69 3.75 8.57 -6.83
C VAL A 69 4.17 7.36 -7.66
N MET A 70 3.63 6.20 -7.31
CA MET A 70 3.87 4.95 -8.00
C MET A 70 3.02 4.80 -9.26
N LEU A 71 3.64 4.27 -10.30
CA LEU A 71 2.98 3.83 -11.53
C LEU A 71 3.03 2.30 -11.66
N PRO A 72 2.19 1.70 -12.51
CA PRO A 72 2.33 0.30 -12.87
C PRO A 72 3.77 -0.04 -13.30
N ASN A 73 4.26 -1.21 -12.86
CA ASN A 73 5.63 -1.69 -13.01
C ASN A 73 6.70 -0.93 -12.23
N ASP A 74 6.34 -0.06 -11.30
CA ASP A 74 7.31 0.48 -10.34
C ASP A 74 7.57 -0.52 -9.22
N SER A 75 8.81 -0.54 -8.75
CA SER A 75 9.17 -1.27 -7.53
C SER A 75 8.83 -0.39 -6.32
N VAL A 76 8.14 -0.95 -5.34
CA VAL A 76 7.72 -0.22 -4.14
C VAL A 76 8.01 -1.02 -2.87
N ILE A 77 8.14 -0.29 -1.77
CA ILE A 77 8.07 -0.83 -0.41
C ILE A 77 6.81 -0.26 0.23
N VAL A 78 5.98 -1.12 0.79
CA VAL A 78 4.74 -0.72 1.47
C VAL A 78 4.80 -1.16 2.92
N ASP A 79 4.74 -0.19 3.83
CA ASP A 79 4.49 -0.42 5.25
C ASP A 79 2.98 -0.34 5.49
N TYR A 80 2.38 -1.38 6.05
CA TYR A 80 0.93 -1.56 6.12
C TYR A 80 0.47 -2.25 7.39
N ILE A 81 -0.83 -2.18 7.64
CA ILE A 81 -1.51 -2.96 8.68
C ILE A 81 -2.67 -3.73 8.05
N ASP A 82 -3.19 -4.73 8.76
CA ASP A 82 -4.39 -5.44 8.32
C ASP A 82 -5.56 -4.46 8.22
N GLY A 83 -6.26 -4.49 7.09
CA GLY A 83 -7.42 -3.64 6.83
C GLY A 83 -8.73 -4.42 6.96
N LYS A 84 -9.76 -3.95 6.24
CA LYS A 84 -11.09 -4.57 6.21
C LYS A 84 -11.39 -5.05 4.78
N ASN A 85 -12.34 -5.98 4.64
CA ASN A 85 -12.85 -6.44 3.34
C ASN A 85 -11.73 -6.93 2.40
N ASP A 86 -10.84 -7.79 2.91
CA ASP A 86 -9.72 -8.39 2.17
C ASP A 86 -8.71 -7.38 1.58
N THR A 87 -8.70 -6.15 2.12
CA THR A 87 -7.68 -5.15 1.82
C THR A 87 -6.77 -4.92 3.00
N ALA A 88 -5.49 -4.68 2.73
CA ALA A 88 -4.56 -4.12 3.69
C ALA A 88 -4.67 -2.58 3.69
N ARG A 89 -4.37 -1.93 4.81
CA ARG A 89 -4.28 -0.47 4.85
C ARG A 89 -2.81 -0.05 4.72
N ALA A 90 -2.47 0.63 3.64
CA ALA A 90 -1.13 1.20 3.49
C ALA A 90 -0.96 2.42 4.40
N LEU A 91 0.19 2.51 5.06
CA LEU A 91 0.58 3.66 5.88
C LEU A 91 1.65 4.48 5.17
N VAL A 92 2.65 3.81 4.60
CA VAL A 92 3.73 4.45 3.83
C VAL A 92 3.97 3.65 2.56
N VAL A 93 3.97 4.33 1.42
CA VAL A 93 4.40 3.75 0.14
C VAL A 93 5.67 4.48 -0.29
N THR A 94 6.77 3.74 -0.36
CA THR A 94 8.06 4.25 -0.82
C THR A 94 8.34 3.72 -2.23
N VAL A 95 8.39 4.62 -3.21
CA VAL A 95 8.77 4.27 -4.58
C VAL A 95 10.29 4.09 -4.65
N LEU A 96 10.72 2.97 -5.23
CA LEU A 96 12.12 2.70 -5.51
C LEU A 96 12.46 3.27 -6.89
N PRO A 97 13.36 4.25 -6.99
CA PRO A 97 13.71 4.86 -8.26
C PRO A 97 14.23 3.82 -9.26
N LYS A 98 13.77 3.91 -10.50
CA LYS A 98 14.39 3.19 -11.62
C LYS A 98 15.70 3.86 -11.99
N ASN A 99 16.66 3.08 -12.46
CA ASN A 99 17.88 3.62 -13.04
C ASN A 99 17.48 4.55 -14.20
N ALA A 100 18.04 5.77 -14.22
CA ALA A 100 17.82 6.69 -15.33
C ALA A 100 18.36 6.06 -16.62
N VAL A 101 17.55 6.07 -17.68
CA VAL A 101 18.00 5.69 -19.02
C VAL A 101 18.35 6.97 -19.74
N THR A 102 19.65 7.19 -19.98
CA THR A 102 20.10 8.28 -20.85
C THR A 102 19.82 7.86 -22.29
N ILE A 103 18.84 8.52 -22.91
CA ILE A 103 18.67 8.43 -24.36
C ILE A 103 19.69 9.38 -24.96
N ASN A 104 20.71 8.85 -25.63
CA ASN A 104 21.54 9.63 -26.53
C ASN A 104 20.84 9.62 -27.88
N PRO A 105 20.07 10.66 -28.25
CA PRO A 105 19.50 10.72 -29.58
C PRO A 105 20.64 10.72 -30.60
N GLU A 106 20.57 9.84 -31.59
CA GLU A 106 21.37 10.02 -32.79
C GLU A 106 20.95 11.35 -33.43
N ASP A 107 21.92 12.26 -33.63
CA ASP A 107 21.71 13.53 -34.31
C ASP A 107 21.50 13.27 -35.81
N ASN A 108 20.29 12.79 -36.14
CA ASN A 108 19.93 12.43 -37.49
C ASN A 108 19.04 13.52 -38.07
N GLN A 109 19.69 14.59 -38.58
CA GLN A 109 19.06 15.74 -39.23
C GLN A 109 18.14 15.36 -40.42
N SER A 110 18.20 14.11 -40.90
CA SER A 110 17.40 13.60 -42.02
C SER A 110 16.11 12.86 -41.60
N LYS A 111 15.91 12.56 -40.31
CA LYS A 111 14.69 11.87 -39.84
C LYS A 111 13.58 12.88 -39.55
N LYS A 112 12.42 12.66 -40.17
CA LYS A 112 11.20 13.43 -39.90
C LYS A 112 10.81 13.26 -38.43
N LEU A 113 10.65 14.39 -37.72
CA LEU A 113 10.17 14.39 -36.35
C LEU A 113 8.80 13.72 -36.27
N ILE A 114 8.67 12.69 -35.45
CA ILE A 114 7.39 12.04 -35.16
C ILE A 114 6.83 12.74 -33.92
N THR A 115 5.90 13.67 -34.11
CA THR A 115 5.13 14.27 -33.02
C THR A 115 3.84 13.48 -32.79
N ALA A 116 3.31 13.55 -31.57
CA ALA A 116 2.02 12.94 -31.26
C ALA A 116 0.93 13.49 -32.21
N PRO A 117 0.02 12.64 -32.74
CA PRO A 117 -1.02 13.09 -33.65
C PRO A 117 -1.91 14.12 -32.97
N ILE A 118 -2.14 15.24 -33.66
CA ILE A 118 -3.09 16.27 -33.22
C ILE A 118 -4.48 15.63 -33.26
N LYS A 119 -5.07 15.38 -32.09
CA LYS A 119 -6.49 15.01 -32.02
C LYS A 119 -7.31 16.21 -32.50
N SER A 120 -7.98 16.07 -33.64
CA SER A 120 -9.10 16.96 -33.99
C SER A 120 -10.21 16.73 -32.99
N ASN A 121 -10.69 17.79 -32.35
CA ASN A 121 -11.97 17.79 -31.64
C ASN A 121 -13.13 17.51 -32.60
#